data_AF-A0A964XWF9-F1
#
_entry.id   AF-A0A964XWF9-F1
#
_cell.length_a   1.000
_cell.length_b   1.000
_cell.length_c   1.000
_cell.angle_alpha   90.00
_cell.angle_beta   90.00
_cell.angle_gamma   90.00
#
_symmetry.space_group_name_H-M   'P 1'
#
loop_
_entity.id
_entity.type
_entity.pdbx_description
1 polymer ?
#
loop_
_entity_poly.entity_id
_entity_poly.type
_entity_poly.pdbx_seq_one_letter_code
_entity_poly.pdbx_strand_id
1 'polypeptide(L)' 'MNTIPPAQRCCENCCYRMRSETSTTGFRCGYEHYMTAPLLRKFKTMSQYPVVRPYTICEMWSPLTTDNQTDAARH' A
#
# COMPACT_ATOMS: atom_id res chain seq x y z
N MET A 1 -10.45 17.85 0.80
CA MET A 1 -9.08 17.29 0.76
C MET A 1 -8.73 16.79 2.16
N ASN A 2 -8.96 15.51 2.44
CA ASN A 2 -8.57 14.93 3.74
C ASN A 2 -7.09 14.57 3.68
N THR A 3 -6.24 15.54 3.98
CA THR A 3 -4.79 15.36 4.04
C THR A 3 -4.43 14.53 5.27
N ILE A 4 -3.73 13.41 5.08
CA ILE A 4 -3.09 12.68 6.19
C ILE A 4 -2.18 13.68 6.94
N PRO A 5 -2.40 13.89 8.25
CA PRO A 5 -1.53 14.73 9.07
C PRO A 5 -0.06 14.33 8.88
N PRO A 6 0.90 15.27 8.83
CA PRO A 6 2.32 14.95 8.73
C PRO A 6 2.80 13.89 9.74
N ALA A 7 2.24 13.91 10.96
CA ALA A 7 2.50 12.94 12.03
C ALA A 7 2.03 11.50 11.72
N GLN A 8 1.16 11.31 10.72
CA GLN A 8 0.62 10.01 10.29
C GLN A 8 1.17 9.56 8.92
N ARG A 9 2.13 10.30 8.35
CA ARG A 9 2.78 9.92 7.09
C ARG A 9 3.76 8.79 7.34
N CYS A 10 3.32 7.57 7.07
CA CYS A 10 4.13 6.38 7.21
C CYS A 10 3.62 5.26 6.30
N CYS A 11 4.43 4.24 6.05
CA CYS A 11 4.12 3.11 5.17
C CYS A 11 2.89 2.32 5.62
N GLU A 12 2.55 2.36 6.91
CA GLU A 12 1.29 1.80 7.39
C GLU A 12 0.07 2.53 6.79
N ASN A 13 0.17 3.81 6.49
CA ASN A 13 -0.91 4.61 5.88
C ASN A 13 -0.71 4.85 4.37
N CYS A 14 0.15 4.05 3.73
CA CYS A 14 0.43 4.14 2.30
C CYS A 14 -0.65 3.43 1.47
N CYS A 15 -0.99 3.99 0.31
CA CYS A 15 -1.94 3.36 -0.63
C CYS A 15 -1.40 2.07 -1.26
N TYR A 16 -0.09 1.88 -1.28
CA TYR A 16 0.55 0.67 -1.81
C TYR A 16 0.92 -0.36 -0.72
N ARG A 17 0.42 -0.21 0.50
CA ARG A 17 0.71 -1.14 1.61
C ARG A 17 0.11 -2.53 1.31
N MET A 18 0.93 -3.56 1.46
CA MET A 18 0.47 -4.95 1.50
C MET A 18 0.78 -5.59 2.85
N ARG A 19 -0.19 -6.31 3.42
CA ARG A 19 0.01 -7.10 4.65
C ARG A 19 0.79 -8.37 4.32
N SER A 20 1.76 -8.72 5.16
CA SER A 20 2.58 -9.92 4.99
C SER A 20 2.98 -10.48 6.34
N GLU A 21 2.36 -11.59 6.72
CA GLU A 21 2.71 -12.33 7.95
C GLU A 21 4.14 -12.87 7.92
N THR A 22 4.67 -13.11 6.72
CA THR A 22 6.05 -13.56 6.48
C THR A 22 7.08 -12.43 6.42
N SER A 23 6.69 -11.19 6.73
CA SER A 23 7.61 -10.06 6.80
C SER A 23 7.97 -9.73 8.24
N THR A 24 9.20 -9.27 8.49
CA THR A 24 9.67 -8.93 9.83
C THR A 24 8.91 -7.77 10.48
N THR A 25 8.20 -6.97 9.68
CA THR A 25 7.46 -5.78 10.12
C THR A 25 5.94 -5.93 9.96
N GLY A 26 5.46 -7.05 9.42
CA GLY A 26 4.05 -7.26 9.05
C GLY A 26 3.62 -6.59 7.73
N PHE A 27 4.47 -5.76 7.12
CA PHE A 27 4.13 -4.98 5.92
C PHE A 27 5.19 -5.03 4.81
N ARG A 28 4.72 -5.00 3.56
CA ARG A 28 5.55 -4.90 2.34
C ARG A 28 5.01 -3.81 1.41
N CYS A 29 5.88 -3.23 0.60
CA CYS A 29 5.48 -2.25 -0.42
C CYS A 29 5.03 -2.96 -1.70
N GLY A 30 3.78 -2.74 -2.09
CA GLY A 30 3.19 -3.27 -3.31
C GLY A 30 3.25 -2.31 -4.50
N TYR A 31 4.08 -1.28 -4.48
CA TYR A 31 4.10 -0.27 -5.55
C TYR A 31 4.10 -0.89 -6.96
N GLU A 32 5.01 -1.83 -7.23
CA GLU A 32 5.07 -2.53 -8.51
C GLU A 32 3.77 -3.27 -8.85
N HIS A 33 3.14 -3.89 -7.84
CA HIS A 33 1.88 -4.61 -8.02
C HIS A 33 0.77 -3.67 -8.49
N TYR A 34 0.63 -2.51 -7.83
CA TYR A 34 -0.40 -1.52 -8.15
C TYR A 34 -0.14 -0.79 -9.46
N MET A 35 1.13 -0.54 -9.82
CA MET A 35 1.50 0.09 -11.10
C MET A 35 1.39 -0.86 -12.29
N THR A 36 1.48 -2.17 -12.06
CA THR A 36 1.30 -3.15 -13.13
C THR A 36 -0.18 -3.27 -13.49
N ALA A 37 -0.50 -3.11 -14.78
CA ALA A 37 -1.84 -3.29 -15.31
C ALA A 37 -2.39 -4.69 -14.95
N PRO A 38 -3.70 -4.84 -14.63
CA PRO A 38 -4.26 -6.11 -14.20
C PRO A 38 -3.97 -7.29 -15.14
N LEU A 39 -4.00 -7.05 -16.46
CA LEU A 39 -3.72 -8.06 -17.49
C LEU A 39 -2.25 -8.52 -17.53
N LEU A 40 -1.32 -7.69 -17.05
CA LEU A 40 0.12 -7.96 -17.03
C LEU A 40 0.63 -8.38 -15.65
N ARG A 41 -0.24 -8.34 -14.64
CA ARG A 41 0.12 -8.62 -13.25
C ARG A 41 0.36 -10.12 -13.08
N LYS A 42 1.62 -10.51 -13.13
CA LYS A 42 2.04 -11.88 -12.77
C LYS A 42 1.78 -12.11 -11.29
N PHE A 43 1.31 -13.32 -10.94
CA PHE A 43 1.23 -13.76 -9.55
C PHE A 43 2.65 -13.88 -8.98
N LYS A 44 3.06 -12.84 -8.24
CA LYS A 44 4.33 -12.77 -7.52
C LYS A 44 4.11 -13.21 -6.07
N THR A 45 5.07 -13.96 -5.52
CA THR A 45 5.06 -14.31 -4.09
C THR A 45 5.31 -13.07 -3.23
N MET A 46 4.75 -13.04 -2.02
CA MET A 46 4.88 -11.87 -1.15
C MET A 46 6.34 -11.53 -0.81
N SER A 47 7.23 -12.53 -0.77
CA SER A 47 8.66 -12.34 -0.51
C SER A 47 9.38 -11.48 -1.56
N GLN A 48 8.84 -11.36 -2.77
CA GLN A 48 9.42 -10.53 -3.84
C GLN A 48 9.18 -9.03 -3.63
N TYR A 49 8.25 -8.66 -2.76
CA TYR A 49 8.00 -7.26 -2.44
C TYR A 49 8.85 -6.82 -1.25
N PRO A 50 9.44 -5.62 -1.27
CA PRO A 50 10.33 -5.17 -0.22
C PRO A 50 9.58 -4.97 1.10
N VAL A 51 10.22 -5.37 2.19
CA VAL A 51 9.72 -5.15 3.56
C VAL A 51 9.78 -3.66 3.87
N VAL A 52 8.70 -3.09 4.41
CA VAL A 52 8.65 -1.68 4.84
C VAL A 52 8.37 -1.59 6.33
N ARG A 53 8.94 -0.61 7.01
CA ARG A 53 8.63 -0.37 8.42
C ARG A 53 7.34 0.44 8.54
N PRO A 54 6.44 0.09 9.46
CA PRO A 54 5.13 0.73 9.58
C PRO A 54 5.22 2.23 9.81
N TYR A 55 6.19 2.68 10.62
CA TYR A 55 6.34 4.07 11.06
C TYR A 55 7.33 4.91 10.25
N THR A 56 7.80 4.41 9.10
CA THR A 56 8.72 5.15 8.20
C THR A 56 8.03 5.49 6.88
N ILE A 57 8.53 6.47 6.14
CA ILE A 57 8.08 6.78 4.79
C ILE A 57 9.06 6.12 3.80
N CYS A 58 8.58 5.29 2.88
CA CYS A 58 9.39 4.77 1.78
C CYS A 58 9.38 5.73 0.59
N GLU A 59 10.31 5.56 -0.35
CA GLU A 59 10.42 6.40 -1.55
C GLU A 59 9.13 6.39 -2.40
N MET A 60 8.44 5.25 -2.44
CA MET A 60 7.21 5.08 -3.21
C MET A 60 5.95 5.41 -2.40
N TRP A 61 6.09 6.07 -1.25
CA TRP A 61 4.95 6.37 -0.38
C TRP A 61 3.97 7.31 -1.07
N SER A 62 2.69 6.98 -1.03
CA SER A 62 1.61 7.84 -1.47
C SER A 62 0.45 7.78 -0.48
N PRO A 63 -0.19 8.92 -0.18
CA PRO A 63 -1.31 8.95 0.74
C PRO A 63 -2.48 8.13 0.19
N LEU A 64 -3.20 7.45 1.07
CA LEU A 64 -4.54 6.94 0.77
C LEU A 64 -5.47 8.12 0.49
N THR A 65 -5.68 8.47 -0.77
CA THR A 65 -6.74 9.40 -1.16
C THR A 65 -8.07 8.69 -0.93
N THR A 66 -8.85 9.12 0.07
CA THR A 66 -10.19 8.58 0.39
C THR A 66 -11.24 8.97 -0.66
N ASP A 67 -10.88 9.01 -1.93
CA ASP A 67 -11.79 9.40 -3.02
C ASP A 67 -12.43 8.18 -3.71
N ASN A 68 -12.16 6.96 -3.23
CA ASN A 68 -12.71 5.72 -3.78
C ASN A 68 -13.33 4.84 -2.67
N GLN A 69 -14.27 5.39 -1.90
CA GLN A 69 -15.05 4.65 -0.91
C GLN A 69 -16.57 4.87 -1.03
N THR A 70 -17.08 5.11 -2.25
CA THR A 70 -18.51 5.33 -2.51
C THR A 70 -19.17 4.45 -3.58
N ASP A 71 -18.54 3.38 -4.08
CA ASP A 71 -19.20 2.49 -5.07
C ASP A 71 -19.21 0.99 -4.69
N ALA A 72 -19.36 0.68 -3.39
CA ALA A 72 -19.61 -0.70 -2.94
C ALA A 72 -20.78 -0.82 -1.94
N ALA A 73 -21.73 0.13 -2.00
CA ALA A 73 -23.03 0.03 -1.33
C ALA A 73 -24.16 0.17 -2.37
N ARG A 74 -24.14 -0.71 -3.37
CA ARG A 74 -25.32 -1.06 -4.13
C ARG A 74 -25.32 -2.58 -4.24
N HIS A 75 -26.14 -3.23 -3.42
CA HIS A 75 -27.16 -4.23 -3.75
C HIS A 75 -27.86 -4.61 -2.45
#